data_AF-A0A9D2LS45-F1
#
_entry.id   AF-A0A9D2LS45-F1
#
_cell.length_a   1.000
_cell.length_b   1.000
_cell.length_c   1.000
_cell.angle_alpha   90.00
_cell.angle_beta   90.00
_cell.angle_gamma   90.00
#
_symmetry.space_group_name_H-M   'P 1'
#
loop_
_entity.id
_entity.type
_entity.pdbx_description
1 polymer ?
#
loop_
_entity_poly.entity_id
_entity_poly.type
_entity_poly.pdbx_seq_one_letter_code
_entity_poly.pdbx_strand_id
1 'polypeptide(L)'
;MMEYTVINILDLLETVGEDEIGSVLSDFSCPQNPEIENFLHNNAVEFAKKKMSITHLVFDDHAQLLAYFTLTHKPSYIKGNLLSKTSQKKLSMHARFEETAQAYSVSAYLIAQFGKNYGWKEGKTISGDELMDLAFDVLERVQHQIGGGIVFLECEEHETLLKFYQNEHNRFRIFGERYSKRDQVKYLKLLRFF
;
A
#
# COMPACT_ATOMS: atom_id res chain seq x y z
N MET A 1 3.06 -22.61 -10.19
CA MET A 1 3.01 -21.36 -9.42
C MET A 1 2.96 -20.25 -10.46
N MET A 2 2.01 -19.32 -10.37
CA MET A 2 1.93 -18.22 -11.34
C MET A 2 3.15 -17.32 -11.17
N GLU A 3 3.77 -16.93 -12.28
CA GLU A 3 4.92 -16.04 -12.28
C GLU A 3 4.41 -14.62 -12.53
N TYR A 4 4.53 -13.77 -11.52
CA TYR A 4 4.18 -12.35 -11.60
C TYR A 4 5.45 -11.53 -11.75
N THR A 5 5.43 -10.55 -12.64
CA THR A 5 6.52 -9.57 -12.77
C THR A 5 6.11 -8.28 -12.08
N VAL A 6 6.87 -7.88 -11.05
CA VAL A 6 6.68 -6.61 -10.34
C VAL A 6 7.67 -5.59 -10.90
N ILE A 7 7.14 -4.52 -11.49
CA ILE A 7 7.94 -3.47 -12.12
C ILE A 7 7.74 -2.15 -11.36
N ASN A 8 8.83 -1.50 -10.97
CA ASN A 8 8.79 -0.14 -10.43
C ASN A 8 8.40 0.84 -11.55
N ILE A 9 7.46 1.74 -11.28
CA ILE A 9 6.96 2.69 -12.28
C ILE A 9 8.05 3.61 -12.85
N LEU A 10 9.12 3.89 -12.09
CA LEU A 10 10.26 4.67 -12.59
C LEU A 10 11.07 3.87 -13.61
N ASP A 11 11.33 2.59 -13.33
CA ASP A 11 12.06 1.71 -14.24
C ASP A 11 11.26 1.49 -15.53
N LEU A 12 9.93 1.34 -15.42
CA LEU A 12 9.05 1.27 -16.58
C LEU A 12 9.10 2.58 -17.39
N LEU A 13 8.99 3.73 -16.72
CA LEU A 13 9.06 5.04 -17.34
C LEU A 13 10.37 5.26 -18.10
N GLU A 14 11.50 4.87 -17.52
CA GLU A 14 12.82 4.93 -18.16
C GLU A 14 12.92 4.00 -19.38
N THR A 15 12.20 2.87 -19.36
CA THR A 15 12.24 1.87 -20.42
C THR A 15 11.35 2.24 -21.61
N VAL A 16 10.10 2.70 -21.36
CA VAL A 16 9.11 2.91 -22.43
C VAL A 16 8.94 4.37 -22.82
N GLY A 17 9.26 5.34 -21.95
CA GLY A 17 9.04 6.76 -22.19
C GLY A 17 7.70 7.30 -21.66
N GLU A 18 7.54 8.63 -21.70
CA GLU A 18 6.33 9.32 -21.19
C GLU A 18 5.08 9.08 -22.03
N ASP A 19 5.25 8.92 -23.35
CA ASP A 19 4.12 8.76 -24.27
C ASP A 19 3.49 7.36 -24.12
N GLU A 20 4.33 6.32 -24.04
CA GLU A 20 3.91 4.93 -23.98
C GLU A 20 3.41 4.50 -22.58
N ILE A 21 4.00 5.02 -21.49
CA ILE A 21 3.59 4.62 -20.13
C ILE A 21 2.12 4.97 -19.87
N GLY A 22 1.63 6.08 -20.43
CA GLY A 22 0.23 6.48 -20.31
C GLY A 22 -0.71 5.42 -20.88
N SER A 23 -0.36 4.82 -22.01
CA SER A 23 -1.14 3.73 -22.62
C SER A 23 -1.17 2.50 -21.72
N VAL A 24 -0.03 2.08 -21.17
CA VAL A 24 0.05 0.91 -20.27
C VAL A 24 -0.80 1.12 -19.02
N LEU A 25 -0.75 2.31 -18.43
CA LEU A 25 -1.54 2.62 -17.23
C LEU A 25 -3.04 2.70 -17.53
N SER A 26 -3.43 3.14 -18.73
CA SER A 26 -4.84 3.28 -19.13
C SER A 26 -5.60 1.95 -19.26
N ASP A 27 -4.88 0.83 -19.36
CA ASP A 27 -5.48 -0.52 -19.35
C ASP A 27 -5.99 -0.94 -17.96
N PHE A 28 -5.65 -0.18 -16.92
CA PHE A 28 -6.13 -0.44 -15.58
C PHE A 28 -7.59 -0.02 -15.42
N SER A 29 -8.43 -0.96 -14.96
CA SER A 29 -9.82 -0.65 -14.61
C SER A 29 -10.16 -1.15 -13.21
N CYS A 30 -10.65 -0.27 -12.36
CA CYS A 30 -11.19 -0.60 -11.05
C CYS A 30 -12.54 0.08 -10.83
N PRO A 31 -13.63 -0.40 -11.48
CA PRO A 31 -14.94 0.27 -11.42
C PRO A 31 -15.52 0.33 -10.01
N GLN A 32 -15.09 -0.56 -9.12
CA GLN A 32 -15.50 -0.61 -7.72
C GLN A 32 -14.88 0.51 -6.88
N ASN A 33 -13.74 1.07 -7.31
CA ASN A 33 -13.09 2.19 -6.64
C ASN A 33 -12.43 3.14 -7.67
N PRO A 34 -13.19 4.14 -8.16
CA PRO A 34 -12.69 5.11 -9.13
C PRO A 34 -11.50 5.94 -8.64
N GLU A 35 -11.32 6.12 -7.32
CA GLU A 35 -10.15 6.84 -6.79
C GLU A 35 -8.85 6.06 -7.03
N ILE A 36 -8.88 4.74 -6.86
CA ILE A 36 -7.74 3.85 -7.14
C ILE A 36 -7.38 3.88 -8.63
N GLU A 37 -8.38 3.85 -9.52
CA GLU A 37 -8.15 3.95 -10.96
C GLU A 37 -7.58 5.33 -11.35
N ASN A 38 -8.23 6.39 -10.89
CA ASN A 38 -7.80 7.77 -11.16
C ASN A 38 -6.38 8.05 -10.65
N PHE A 39 -6.02 7.54 -9.47
CA PHE A 39 -4.66 7.70 -8.95
C PHE A 39 -3.63 7.11 -9.91
N LEU A 40 -3.86 5.90 -10.41
CA LEU A 40 -2.91 5.23 -11.29
C LEU A 40 -2.75 5.99 -12.60
N HIS A 41 -3.86 6.38 -13.22
CA HIS A 41 -3.87 7.08 -14.50
C HIS A 41 -3.25 8.48 -14.42
N ASN A 42 -3.55 9.23 -13.35
CA ASN A 42 -3.29 10.67 -13.33
C ASN A 42 -2.22 11.12 -12.33
N ASN A 43 -1.86 10.29 -11.34
CA ASN A 43 -1.01 10.73 -10.23
C ASN A 43 0.24 9.88 -10.01
N ALA A 44 0.20 8.58 -10.30
CA ALA A 44 1.27 7.65 -9.96
C ALA A 44 2.65 8.06 -10.52
N VAL A 45 2.72 8.44 -11.81
CA VAL A 45 3.98 8.86 -12.45
C VAL A 45 4.53 10.14 -11.83
N GLU A 46 3.69 11.16 -11.67
CA GLU A 46 4.10 12.45 -11.08
C GLU A 46 4.56 12.30 -9.63
N PHE A 47 3.88 11.46 -8.85
CA PHE A 47 4.24 11.18 -7.47
C PHE A 47 5.59 10.45 -7.39
N ALA A 48 5.86 9.54 -8.32
CA ALA A 48 7.13 8.82 -8.42
C ALA A 48 8.27 9.76 -8.83
N LYS A 49 8.07 10.62 -9.84
CA LYS A 49 9.03 11.65 -10.26
C LYS A 49 9.41 12.58 -9.11
N LYS A 50 8.41 13.01 -8.33
CA LYS A 50 8.57 13.88 -7.15
C LYS A 50 9.03 13.15 -5.89
N LYS A 51 9.29 11.84 -5.96
CA LYS A 51 9.69 10.99 -4.83
C LYS A 51 8.72 11.04 -3.64
N MET A 52 7.45 11.33 -3.91
CA MET A 52 6.39 11.34 -2.90
C MET A 52 5.95 9.92 -2.52
N SER A 53 5.88 9.04 -3.53
CA SER A 53 5.57 7.62 -3.39
C SER A 53 6.00 6.87 -4.64
N ILE A 54 6.29 5.59 -4.53
CA ILE A 54 6.70 4.73 -5.64
C ILE A 54 5.63 3.67 -5.88
N THR A 55 5.07 3.67 -7.10
CA THR A 55 4.10 2.69 -7.56
C THR A 55 4.82 1.48 -8.16
N HIS A 56 4.37 0.29 -7.80
CA HIS A 56 4.81 -0.98 -8.38
C HIS A 56 3.64 -1.60 -9.14
N LEU A 57 3.88 -1.93 -10.40
CA LEU A 57 2.92 -2.50 -11.33
C LEU A 57 3.15 -4.00 -11.39
N VAL A 58 2.07 -4.78 -11.39
CA VAL A 58 2.13 -6.25 -11.39
C VAL A 58 1.58 -6.75 -12.72
N PHE A 59 2.44 -7.42 -13.48
CA PHE A 59 2.12 -8.00 -14.78
C PHE A 59 2.12 -9.52 -14.74
N ASP A 60 1.32 -10.13 -15.61
CA ASP A 60 1.41 -11.56 -15.91
C ASP A 60 2.41 -11.87 -17.03
N ASP A 61 2.47 -13.14 -17.42
CA ASP A 61 3.29 -13.66 -18.52
C ASP A 61 2.87 -13.17 -19.91
N HIS A 62 1.70 -12.55 -20.03
CA HIS A 62 1.19 -11.93 -21.26
C HIS A 62 1.34 -10.41 -21.26
N ALA A 63 2.10 -9.85 -20.31
CA ALA A 63 2.28 -8.41 -20.10
C ALA A 63 0.96 -7.67 -19.82
N GLN A 64 -0.05 -8.36 -19.28
CA GLN A 64 -1.30 -7.73 -18.83
C GLN A 64 -1.10 -7.14 -17.45
N LEU A 65 -1.45 -5.86 -17.28
CA LEU A 65 -1.41 -5.19 -15.98
C LEU A 65 -2.53 -5.76 -15.10
N LEU A 66 -2.19 -6.57 -14.10
CA LEU A 66 -3.13 -7.25 -13.22
C LEU A 66 -3.48 -6.46 -11.97
N ALA A 67 -2.53 -5.68 -11.44
CA ALA A 67 -2.67 -4.95 -10.19
C ALA A 67 -1.57 -3.91 -10.02
N TYR A 68 -1.71 -3.08 -9.00
CA TYR A 68 -0.63 -2.23 -8.52
C TYR A 68 -0.69 -2.03 -7.00
N PHE A 69 0.44 -1.67 -6.43
CA PHE A 69 0.51 -1.14 -5.08
C PHE A 69 1.50 0.03 -5.02
N THR A 70 1.22 1.00 -4.17
CA THR A 70 2.04 2.19 -4.01
C THR A 70 2.63 2.24 -2.62
N LEU A 71 3.94 2.37 -2.54
CA LEU A 71 4.67 2.44 -1.28
C LEU A 71 5.21 3.85 -1.04
N THR A 72 5.18 4.28 0.20
CA THR A 72 5.90 5.47 0.67
C THR A 72 6.31 5.26 2.12
N HIS A 73 7.07 6.21 2.65
CA HIS A 73 7.48 6.21 4.04
C HIS A 73 7.00 7.50 4.68
N LYS A 74 6.20 7.39 5.74
CA LYS A 74 5.59 8.54 6.40
C LYS A 74 5.62 8.42 7.92
N PRO A 75 5.77 9.55 8.63
CA PRO A 75 5.52 9.57 10.06
C PRO A 75 4.03 9.28 10.32
N SER A 76 3.77 8.46 11.33
CA SER A 76 2.43 8.18 11.84
C SER A 76 2.41 8.32 13.36
N TYR A 77 1.26 8.70 13.90
CA TYR A 77 1.07 8.83 15.35
C TYR A 77 0.16 7.72 15.84
N ILE A 78 0.66 6.93 16.78
CA ILE A 78 -0.06 5.80 17.36
C ILE A 78 -0.26 6.06 18.85
N LYS A 79 -1.52 6.14 19.28
CA LYS A 79 -1.83 6.28 20.70
C LYS A 79 -1.52 4.98 21.43
N GLY A 80 -0.70 5.05 22.48
CA GLY A 80 -0.23 3.86 23.20
C GLY A 80 -1.35 3.04 23.84
N ASN A 81 -2.44 3.70 24.26
CA ASN A 81 -3.59 3.05 24.90
C ASN A 81 -4.35 2.07 23.98
N LEU A 82 -4.14 2.14 22.66
CA LEU A 82 -4.74 1.23 21.69
C LEU A 82 -3.92 -0.07 21.51
N LEU A 83 -2.76 -0.17 22.16
CA LEU A 83 -1.81 -1.27 21.96
C LEU A 83 -1.60 -2.10 23.24
N SER A 84 -1.39 -3.40 23.06
CA SER A 84 -0.91 -4.28 24.15
C SER A 84 0.46 -3.84 24.65
N LYS A 85 0.83 -4.19 25.90
CA LYS A 85 2.17 -3.89 26.44
C LYS A 85 3.30 -4.45 25.57
N THR A 86 3.11 -5.62 24.96
CA THR A 86 4.07 -6.23 24.03
C THR A 86 4.20 -5.43 22.73
N SER A 87 3.07 -4.99 22.16
CA SER A 87 3.05 -4.15 20.96
C SER A 87 3.64 -2.77 21.22
N GLN A 88 3.40 -2.18 22.40
CA GLN A 88 4.04 -0.93 22.82
C GLN A 88 5.55 -1.09 22.95
N LYS A 89 6.03 -2.20 23.53
CA LYS A 89 7.48 -2.49 23.60
C LYS A 89 8.08 -2.60 22.20
N LYS A 90 7.43 -3.31 21.27
CA LYS A 90 7.87 -3.38 19.86
C LYS A 90 7.89 -2.01 19.19
N LEU A 91 6.83 -1.23 19.39
CA LEU A 91 6.71 0.12 18.84
C LEU A 91 7.80 1.05 19.36
N SER A 92 8.11 1.00 20.65
CA SER A 92 9.13 1.86 21.29
C SER A 92 10.54 1.69 20.72
N MET A 93 10.83 0.58 20.05
CA MET A 93 12.11 0.37 19.35
C MET A 93 12.23 1.19 18.05
N HIS A 94 11.09 1.57 17.46
CA HIS A 94 11.01 2.24 16.16
C HIS A 94 10.26 3.58 16.23
N ALA A 95 9.92 4.04 17.44
CA ALA A 95 9.08 5.21 17.64
C ALA A 95 9.54 6.03 18.83
N ARG A 96 9.32 7.34 18.75
CA ARG A 96 9.53 8.27 19.85
C ARG A 96 8.20 8.57 20.52
N PHE A 97 8.12 8.42 21.83
CA PHE A 97 6.94 8.86 22.56
C PHE A 97 6.92 10.39 22.66
N GLU A 98 5.79 10.99 22.32
CA GLU A 98 5.52 12.42 22.45
C GLU A 98 4.53 12.65 23.58
N GLU A 99 5.00 13.24 24.68
CA GLU A 99 4.20 13.45 25.89
C GLU A 99 3.00 14.38 25.66
N THR A 100 3.14 15.42 24.84
CA THR A 100 2.05 16.36 24.56
C THR A 100 0.92 15.71 23.77
N ALA A 101 1.26 14.86 22.79
CA ALA A 101 0.29 14.14 21.97
C ALA A 101 -0.21 12.84 22.62
N GLN A 102 0.46 12.40 23.70
CA GLN A 102 0.28 11.08 24.32
C GLN A 102 0.29 9.95 23.28
N ALA A 103 1.22 10.05 22.33
CA ALA A 103 1.32 9.16 21.17
C ALA A 103 2.77 8.85 20.82
N TYR A 104 2.97 7.69 20.20
CA TYR A 104 4.24 7.31 19.60
C TYR A 104 4.29 7.86 18.17
N SER A 105 5.27 8.73 17.90
CA SER A 105 5.65 9.16 16.56
C SER A 105 6.54 8.08 15.96
N VAL A 106 6.01 7.37 14.96
CA VAL A 106 6.67 6.23 14.31
C VAL A 106 6.97 6.58 12.86
N SER A 107 8.16 6.19 12.41
CA SER A 107 8.48 6.16 11.00
C SER A 107 8.05 4.83 10.40
N ALA A 108 7.04 4.84 9.54
CA ALA A 108 6.40 3.63 9.04
C ALA A 108 6.37 3.59 7.51
N TYR A 109 6.48 2.38 6.97
CA TYR A 109 6.15 2.13 5.58
C TYR A 109 4.64 2.19 5.41
N LEU A 110 4.19 2.90 4.38
CA LEU A 110 2.79 3.06 4.04
C LEU A 110 2.51 2.35 2.72
N ILE A 111 1.57 1.41 2.73
CA ILE A 111 0.89 0.96 1.52
C ILE A 111 -0.20 2.00 1.22
N ALA A 112 0.16 2.98 0.39
CA ALA A 112 -0.66 4.16 0.14
C ALA A 112 -1.82 3.88 -0.81
N GLN A 113 -1.63 2.95 -1.74
CA GLN A 113 -2.64 2.50 -2.68
C GLN A 113 -2.45 1.00 -2.91
N PHE A 114 -3.56 0.30 -3.14
CA PHE A 114 -3.60 -1.14 -3.31
C PHE A 114 -4.78 -1.50 -4.21
N GLY A 115 -4.52 -1.76 -5.49
CA GLY A 115 -5.53 -1.84 -6.53
C GLY A 115 -5.40 -3.09 -7.38
N LYS A 116 -6.52 -3.76 -7.65
CA LYS A 116 -6.61 -4.86 -8.62
C LYS A 116 -7.27 -4.37 -9.91
N ASN A 117 -6.80 -4.87 -11.04
CA ASN A 117 -7.40 -4.62 -12.34
C ASN A 117 -8.57 -5.61 -12.58
N TYR A 118 -9.72 -5.07 -12.95
CA TYR A 118 -10.95 -5.78 -13.30
C TYR A 118 -11.32 -5.61 -14.78
N GLY A 119 -10.46 -4.99 -15.59
CA GLY A 119 -10.66 -4.81 -17.03
C GLY A 119 -10.54 -6.10 -17.84
N TRP A 120 -9.79 -7.09 -17.33
CA TRP A 120 -9.59 -8.38 -17.97
C TRP A 120 -10.71 -9.36 -17.63
N LYS A 121 -11.57 -9.69 -18.61
CA LYS A 121 -12.70 -10.62 -18.42
C LYS A 121 -12.36 -12.10 -18.59
N GLU A 122 -11.28 -12.41 -19.31
CA GLU A 122 -10.88 -13.79 -19.69
C GLU A 122 -9.45 -14.15 -19.23
N GLY A 123 -8.86 -13.37 -18.33
CA GLY A 123 -7.47 -13.50 -17.89
C GLY A 123 -7.29 -14.16 -16.53
N LYS A 124 -6.04 -14.56 -16.25
CA LYS A 124 -5.58 -14.96 -14.91
C LYS A 124 -5.79 -13.77 -13.96
N THR A 125 -6.37 -14.01 -12.78
CA THR A 125 -6.54 -12.96 -11.79
C THR A 125 -5.61 -13.21 -10.61
N ILE A 126 -4.85 -12.19 -10.22
CA ILE A 126 -4.09 -12.22 -8.97
C ILE A 126 -5.05 -12.13 -7.79
N SER A 127 -4.88 -12.94 -6.75
CA SER A 127 -5.64 -12.79 -5.51
C SER A 127 -5.16 -11.57 -4.71
N GLY A 128 -5.97 -11.11 -3.75
CA GLY A 128 -5.54 -10.01 -2.88
C GLY A 128 -4.35 -10.40 -2.00
N ASP A 129 -4.30 -11.66 -1.57
CA ASP A 129 -3.23 -12.19 -0.72
C ASP A 129 -1.92 -12.30 -1.51
N GLU A 130 -1.95 -12.83 -2.74
CA GLU A 130 -0.76 -12.83 -3.62
C GLU A 130 -0.24 -11.41 -3.91
N LEU A 131 -1.13 -10.43 -4.12
CA LEU A 131 -0.72 -9.04 -4.29
C LEU A 131 -0.08 -8.46 -3.01
N MET A 132 -0.56 -8.87 -1.84
CA MET A 132 0.02 -8.46 -0.56
C MET A 132 1.40 -9.09 -0.36
N ASP A 133 1.58 -10.37 -0.72
CA ASP A 133 2.88 -11.03 -0.71
C ASP A 133 3.89 -10.27 -1.57
N LEU A 134 3.53 -9.91 -2.81
CA LEU A 134 4.39 -9.10 -3.70
C LEU A 134 4.74 -7.72 -3.11
N ALA A 135 3.80 -7.09 -2.40
CA ALA A 135 4.06 -5.83 -1.70
C ALA A 135 5.05 -6.03 -0.54
N PHE A 136 4.91 -7.12 0.23
CA PHE A 136 5.83 -7.46 1.31
C PHE A 136 7.22 -7.86 0.80
N ASP A 137 7.33 -8.56 -0.34
CA ASP A 137 8.61 -8.87 -0.96
C ASP A 137 9.42 -7.59 -1.26
N VAL A 138 8.76 -6.55 -1.79
CA VAL A 138 9.39 -5.23 -1.99
C VAL A 138 9.75 -4.59 -0.65
N LEU A 139 8.82 -4.58 0.30
CA LEU A 139 9.03 -3.97 1.61
C LEU A 139 10.16 -4.62 2.41
N GLU A 140 10.33 -5.94 2.33
CA GLU A 140 11.43 -6.68 2.97
C GLU A 140 12.78 -6.29 2.37
N ARG A 141 12.87 -6.11 1.04
CA ARG A 141 14.09 -5.59 0.40
C ARG A 141 14.41 -4.17 0.86
N VAL A 142 13.41 -3.30 0.96
CA VAL A 142 13.61 -1.94 1.48
C VAL A 142 14.02 -1.98 2.94
N GLN A 143 13.33 -2.76 3.77
CA GLN A 143 13.59 -2.91 5.19
C GLN A 143 14.98 -3.48 5.48
N HIS A 144 15.48 -4.40 4.64
CA HIS A 144 16.86 -4.89 4.72
C HIS A 144 17.90 -3.79 4.47
N GLN A 145 17.61 -2.83 3.59
CA GLN A 145 18.55 -1.75 3.22
C GLN A 145 18.56 -0.60 4.25
N ILE A 146 17.40 -0.22 4.79
CA ILE A 146 17.28 1.00 5.60
C ILE A 146 16.71 0.77 7.01
N GLY A 147 16.32 -0.45 7.36
CA GLY A 147 15.68 -0.78 8.62
C GLY A 147 14.19 -0.43 8.66
N GLY A 148 13.64 -0.24 9.86
CA GLY A 148 12.19 -0.03 10.06
C GLY A 148 11.45 -1.32 10.42
N GLY A 149 10.39 -1.17 11.21
CA GLY A 149 9.71 -2.33 11.82
C GLY A 149 8.20 -2.37 11.60
N ILE A 150 7.62 -1.37 10.92
CA ILE A 150 6.18 -1.15 10.88
C ILE A 150 5.73 -0.81 9.47
N VAL A 151 4.70 -1.53 9.03
CA VAL A 151 3.93 -1.28 7.82
C VAL A 151 2.53 -0.85 8.24
N PHE A 152 1.99 0.19 7.61
CA PHE A 152 0.63 0.65 7.86
C PHE A 152 -0.13 0.91 6.56
N LEU A 153 -1.45 0.88 6.67
CA LEU A 153 -2.39 1.26 5.62
C LEU A 153 -3.64 1.90 6.23
N GLU A 154 -4.39 2.62 5.41
CA GLU A 154 -5.71 3.12 5.75
C GLU A 154 -6.73 2.49 4.80
N CYS A 155 -7.87 2.05 5.33
CA CYS A 155 -8.97 1.55 4.51
C CYS A 155 -10.31 2.10 5.00
N GLU A 156 -11.31 2.10 4.13
CA GLU A 156 -12.68 2.40 4.53
C GLU A 156 -13.19 1.36 5.53
N GLU A 157 -14.15 1.76 6.37
CA GLU A 157 -14.82 0.86 7.31
C GLU A 157 -15.79 -0.07 6.56
N HIS A 158 -15.25 -1.10 5.92
CA HIS A 158 -16.00 -2.10 5.17
C HIS A 158 -15.62 -3.53 5.61
N GLU A 159 -16.61 -4.38 5.86
CA GLU A 159 -16.40 -5.69 6.47
C GLU A 159 -15.47 -6.60 5.65
N THR A 160 -15.61 -6.58 4.32
CA THR A 160 -14.76 -7.40 3.42
C THR A 160 -13.30 -6.94 3.45
N LEU A 161 -13.03 -5.64 3.53
CA LEU A 161 -11.68 -5.09 3.65
C LEU A 161 -11.07 -5.47 5.00
N LEU A 162 -11.85 -5.37 6.07
CA LEU A 162 -11.38 -5.75 7.40
C LEU A 162 -11.11 -7.25 7.52
N LYS A 163 -11.93 -8.10 6.90
CA LYS A 163 -11.67 -9.55 6.80
C LYS A 163 -10.40 -9.82 6.02
N PHE A 164 -10.18 -9.14 4.90
CA PHE A 164 -8.99 -9.29 4.07
C PHE A 164 -7.72 -8.86 4.82
N TYR A 165 -7.64 -7.63 5.31
CA TYR A 165 -6.42 -7.12 5.94
C TYR A 165 -6.07 -7.81 7.27
N GLN A 166 -7.08 -8.26 8.03
CA GLN A 166 -6.87 -8.88 9.35
C GLN A 166 -6.84 -10.42 9.32
N ASN A 167 -6.90 -11.05 8.15
CA ASN A 167 -6.80 -12.51 8.03
C ASN A 167 -5.44 -13.03 8.57
N GLU A 168 -5.33 -14.35 8.72
CA GLU A 168 -4.12 -14.99 9.28
C GLU A 168 -2.86 -14.81 8.40
N HIS A 169 -3.05 -14.47 7.13
CA HIS A 169 -1.99 -14.27 6.15
C HIS A 169 -1.44 -12.82 6.19
N ASN A 170 -2.34 -11.84 6.04
CA ASN A 170 -2.05 -10.40 6.00
C ASN A 170 -1.76 -9.80 7.38
N ARG A 171 -2.41 -10.31 8.45
CA ARG A 171 -2.10 -10.06 9.87
C ARG A 171 -2.11 -8.60 10.32
N PHE A 172 -2.75 -7.69 9.59
CA PHE A 172 -2.90 -6.32 10.06
C PHE A 172 -3.86 -6.25 11.25
N ARG A 173 -3.71 -5.20 12.06
CA ARG A 173 -4.55 -4.91 13.23
C ARG A 173 -4.95 -3.44 13.24
N ILE A 174 -6.20 -3.17 13.58
CA ILE A 174 -6.70 -1.79 13.74
C ILE A 174 -5.94 -1.11 14.88
N PHE A 175 -5.49 0.12 14.65
CA PHE A 175 -4.76 0.92 15.65
C PHE A 175 -5.26 2.37 15.75
N GLY A 176 -6.29 2.72 15.00
CA GLY A 176 -6.87 4.05 15.03
C GLY A 176 -7.83 4.29 13.89
N GLU A 177 -8.30 5.53 13.82
CA GLU A 177 -9.22 6.00 12.80
C GLU A 177 -8.85 7.44 12.40
N ARG A 178 -9.26 7.83 11.20
CA ARG A 178 -9.13 9.19 10.69
C ARG A 178 -10.39 9.52 9.92
N TYR A 179 -10.99 10.66 10.23
CA TYR A 179 -12.05 11.21 9.39
C TYR A 179 -11.44 12.10 8.29
N SER A 180 -11.75 11.80 7.03
CA SER A 180 -11.38 12.66 5.91
C SER A 180 -12.47 13.70 5.68
N LYS A 181 -12.17 14.98 5.94
CA LYS A 181 -13.10 16.07 5.62
C LYS A 181 -13.30 16.25 4.11
N ARG A 182 -12.29 15.89 3.29
CA ARG A 182 -12.37 16.01 1.83
C ARG A 182 -13.37 15.00 1.28
N ASP A 183 -13.23 13.76 1.73
CA ASP A 183 -13.99 12.62 1.17
C ASP A 183 -15.26 12.35 1.98
N GLN A 184 -15.43 13.02 3.13
CA GLN A 184 -16.52 12.82 4.10
C GLN A 184 -16.63 11.38 4.62
N VAL A 185 -15.52 10.64 4.57
CA VAL A 185 -15.43 9.22 4.91
C VAL A 185 -14.53 9.00 6.13
N LYS A 186 -14.89 8.01 6.95
CA LYS A 186 -14.05 7.51 8.04
C LYS A 186 -13.15 6.39 7.51
N TYR A 187 -11.85 6.56 7.70
CA TYR A 187 -10.83 5.55 7.42
C TYR A 187 -10.38 4.91 8.72
N LEU A 188 -10.26 3.59 8.71
CA LEU A 188 -9.60 2.81 9.75
C LEU A 188 -8.12 2.73 9.42
N LYS A 189 -7.27 2.89 10.44
CA LYS A 189 -5.83 2.73 10.32
C LYS A 189 -5.44 1.34 10.80
N LEU A 190 -4.70 0.62 9.97
CA LEU A 190 -4.26 -0.74 10.26
C LEU A 190 -2.74 -0.87 10.19
N LEU A 191 -2.15 -1.56 11.15
CA LEU A 191 -0.71 -1.76 11.27
C LEU A 191 -0.35 -3.23 11.27
N ARG A 192 0.84 -3.52 10.76
CA ARG A 192 1.54 -4.79 10.86
C ARG A 192 2.99 -4.51 11.22
N PHE A 193 3.52 -5.27 12.17
CA PHE A 193 4.96 -5.32 12.39
C PHE A 193 5.57 -6.31 11.39
N PHE A 194 6.81 -6.05 10.94
CA PHE A 194 7.60 -7.11 10.31
C PHE A 194 7.80 -8.28 11.28
#